data_AF-A0A5J6RWW6-F1
#
_entry.id   AF-A0A5J6RWW6-F1
#
_cell.length_a   1.000
_cell.length_b   1.000
_cell.length_c   1.000
_cell.angle_alpha   90.00
_cell.angle_beta   90.00
_cell.angle_gamma   90.00
#
_symmetry.space_group_name_H-M   'P 1'
#
loop_
_entity.id
_entity.type
_entity.pdbx_description
1 polymer ?
#
loop_
_entity_poly.entity_id
_entity_poly.type
_entity_poly.pdbx_seq_one_letter_code
_entity_poly.pdbx_strand_id
1 'polypeptide(L)'
;VFFVVVPIIFGAFANFLIPYHIGSKDVAYPRLNSIAFWIQPCGFILVTKIAFLRPQFWRYYDKTAYYFPLLDRGQHRAYREYSNENIFQFRALKRYVLDEHSLFWKAKTKEKFSDYSNYSGIPLKLLFWKDVINYPESFWYVVSRINKVRRKKVYFTKCSNRTLTTAGWTFITPFSSNIKYTGIGAQDLLLVGVVFVGISSTTGFTNLLITRRTLCMPGMRHRRVLLPFVTIGIFFAFRMLAIITPVLGAAMIMMALDRHWQTT
;
A
#
# COMPACT_ATOMS: atom_id res chain seq x y z
N VAL A 1 20.51 4.73 5.56
CA VAL A 1 21.42 4.24 4.49
C VAL A 1 21.32 5.11 3.24
N PHE A 2 20.17 5.11 2.56
CA PHE A 2 19.96 5.78 1.27
C PHE A 2 20.13 7.30 1.24
N PHE A 3 19.89 8.01 2.35
CA PHE A 3 19.93 9.48 2.38
C PHE A 3 21.17 10.07 3.04
N VAL A 4 22.04 9.25 3.63
CA VAL A 4 23.22 9.71 4.36
C VAL A 4 24.48 9.07 3.78
N VAL A 5 24.59 7.74 3.89
CA VAL A 5 25.78 7.00 3.45
C VAL A 5 25.98 7.12 1.94
N VAL A 6 24.91 6.88 1.16
CA VAL A 6 24.97 6.90 -0.32
C VAL A 6 25.35 8.29 -0.85
N PRO A 7 24.71 9.40 -0.43
CA PRO A 7 25.09 10.74 -0.90
C PRO A 7 26.47 11.19 -0.45
N ILE A 8 26.93 10.80 0.75
CA ILE A 8 28.27 11.17 1.21
C ILE A 8 29.33 10.47 0.37
N ILE A 9 29.25 9.13 0.23
CA ILE A 9 30.26 8.33 -0.47
C ILE A 9 30.20 8.55 -1.99
N PHE A 10 29.02 8.41 -2.57
CA PHE A 10 28.86 8.42 -4.04
C PHE A 10 28.49 9.79 -4.59
N GLY A 11 27.94 10.69 -3.77
CA GLY A 11 27.67 12.07 -4.15
C GLY A 11 28.88 12.96 -3.89
N ALA A 12 29.25 13.19 -2.62
CA ALA A 12 30.31 14.15 -2.28
C ALA A 12 31.71 13.62 -2.63
N PHE A 13 32.12 12.48 -2.04
CA PHE A 13 33.47 11.97 -2.22
C PHE A 13 33.75 11.53 -3.65
N ALA A 14 32.84 10.80 -4.30
CA ALA A 14 33.08 10.34 -5.66
C ALA A 14 33.12 11.49 -6.67
N ASN A 15 32.26 12.49 -6.57
CA ASN A 15 32.31 13.65 -7.47
C ASN A 15 33.56 14.51 -7.26
N PHE A 16 34.10 14.57 -6.06
CA PHE A 16 35.34 15.30 -5.78
C PHE A 16 36.58 14.51 -6.20
N LEU A 17 36.70 13.25 -5.76
CA LEU A 17 37.92 12.46 -5.92
C LEU A 17 38.11 11.91 -7.34
N ILE A 18 37.03 11.58 -8.06
CA ILE A 18 37.16 10.92 -9.37
C ILE A 18 37.77 11.85 -10.41
N PRO A 19 37.24 13.07 -10.66
CA PRO A 19 37.85 13.99 -11.62
C PRO A 19 39.30 14.33 -11.24
N TYR A 20 39.54 14.57 -9.96
CA TYR A 20 40.85 14.91 -9.43
C TYR A 20 41.89 13.80 -9.70
N HIS A 21 41.60 12.55 -9.35
CA HIS A 21 42.51 11.44 -9.57
C HIS A 21 42.64 11.03 -11.04
N ILE A 22 41.69 11.42 -11.88
CA ILE A 22 41.74 11.15 -13.31
C ILE A 22 42.48 12.24 -14.10
N GLY A 23 42.72 13.38 -13.46
CA GLY A 23 43.29 14.56 -14.10
C GLY A 23 42.30 15.25 -15.05
N SER A 24 40.98 15.05 -14.84
CA SER A 24 39.97 15.75 -15.63
C SER A 24 39.57 17.07 -14.98
N LYS A 25 39.36 18.11 -15.79
CA LYS A 25 38.94 19.44 -15.30
C LYS A 25 37.55 19.41 -14.64
N ASP A 26 36.66 18.55 -15.16
CA ASP A 26 35.29 18.41 -14.68
C ASP A 26 34.78 16.99 -14.98
N VAL A 27 33.52 16.70 -14.61
CA VAL A 27 32.77 15.52 -15.01
C VAL A 27 32.26 15.61 -16.45
N ALA A 28 31.96 14.46 -17.06
CA ALA A 28 31.50 14.37 -18.46
C ALA A 28 30.16 15.09 -18.68
N TYR A 29 29.21 14.95 -17.75
CA TYR A 29 27.92 15.62 -17.81
C TYR A 29 27.65 16.45 -16.54
N PRO A 30 28.11 17.72 -16.49
CA PRO A 30 27.96 18.57 -15.29
C PRO A 30 26.50 18.83 -14.91
N ARG A 31 25.63 19.07 -15.90
CA ARG A 31 24.19 19.32 -15.67
C ARG A 31 23.47 18.10 -15.12
N LEU A 32 23.80 16.91 -15.63
CA LEU A 32 23.22 15.65 -15.17
C LEU A 32 23.64 15.38 -13.72
N ASN A 33 24.90 15.68 -13.37
CA ASN A 33 25.38 15.59 -12.00
C ASN A 33 24.62 16.50 -11.03
N SER A 34 24.35 17.74 -11.46
CA SER A 34 23.54 18.68 -10.68
C SER A 34 22.10 18.16 -10.49
N ILE A 35 21.48 17.65 -11.56
CA ILE A 35 20.13 17.05 -11.47
C ILE A 35 20.11 15.88 -10.48
N ALA A 36 21.11 14.98 -10.53
CA ALA A 36 21.23 13.87 -9.59
C ALA A 36 21.26 14.38 -8.13
N PHE A 37 22.06 15.42 -7.86
CA PHE A 37 22.12 16.05 -6.54
C PHE A 37 20.76 16.61 -6.10
N TRP A 38 20.01 17.30 -6.99
CA TRP A 38 18.72 17.92 -6.65
C TRP A 38 17.56 16.94 -6.47
N ILE A 39 17.61 15.76 -7.07
CA ILE A 39 16.60 14.71 -6.86
C ILE A 39 16.70 14.13 -5.44
N GLN A 40 17.91 14.06 -4.88
CA GLN A 40 18.16 13.51 -3.55
C GLN A 40 17.41 14.22 -2.40
N PRO A 41 17.44 15.57 -2.27
CA PRO A 41 16.68 16.28 -1.24
C PRO A 41 15.17 16.17 -1.45
N CYS A 42 14.66 16.06 -2.68
CA CYS A 42 13.25 15.81 -2.94
C CYS A 42 12.79 14.49 -2.30
N GLY A 43 13.57 13.41 -2.48
CA GLY A 43 13.30 12.13 -1.81
C GLY A 43 13.41 12.25 -0.27
N PHE A 44 14.36 13.03 0.23
CA PHE A 44 14.55 13.25 1.66
C PHE A 44 13.37 14.02 2.29
N ILE A 45 12.81 15.00 1.58
CA ILE A 45 11.62 15.75 2.01
C ILE A 45 10.42 14.81 2.18
N LEU A 46 10.24 13.83 1.30
CA LEU A 46 9.17 12.84 1.44
C LEU A 46 9.35 11.96 2.68
N VAL A 47 10.58 11.54 2.97
CA VAL A 47 10.88 10.71 4.16
C VAL A 47 10.78 11.50 5.45
N THR A 48 11.28 12.74 5.47
CA THR A 48 11.13 13.62 6.63
C THR A 48 9.68 13.95 6.90
N LYS A 49 8.85 14.15 5.86
CA LYS A 49 7.40 14.30 6.01
C LYS A 49 6.79 13.12 6.77
N ILE A 50 7.23 11.89 6.55
CA ILE A 50 6.77 10.72 7.33
C ILE A 50 7.20 10.81 8.80
N ALA A 51 8.44 11.25 9.06
CA ALA A 51 8.94 11.41 10.42
C ALA A 51 8.20 12.50 11.19
N PHE A 52 7.91 13.65 10.55
CA PHE A 52 7.20 14.77 11.15
C PHE A 52 5.67 14.58 11.21
N LEU A 53 5.08 13.77 10.32
CA LEU A 53 3.68 13.36 10.38
C LEU A 53 3.40 12.27 11.43
N ARG A 54 4.25 12.10 12.44
CA ARG A 54 3.90 11.36 13.67
C ARG A 54 3.48 12.35 14.78
N PRO A 55 2.30 13.01 14.69
CA PRO A 55 1.84 13.92 15.73
C PRO A 55 1.34 13.19 16.99
N GLN A 56 1.08 11.88 16.91
CA GLN A 56 0.63 11.09 18.05
C GLN A 56 1.79 10.33 18.68
N PHE A 57 2.23 10.82 19.84
CA PHE A 57 2.80 9.95 20.86
C PHE A 57 1.78 8.87 21.18
N TRP A 58 2.24 7.63 21.29
CA TRP A 58 1.35 6.50 21.58
C TRP A 58 0.76 6.68 22.98
N ARG A 59 -0.47 7.19 23.06
CA ARG A 59 -1.22 7.26 24.32
C ARG A 59 -2.04 6.00 24.43
N TYR A 60 -1.99 5.32 25.57
CA TYR A 60 -2.71 4.07 25.84
C TYR A 60 -4.23 4.18 25.58
N TYR A 61 -4.78 5.40 25.61
CA TYR A 61 -6.20 5.71 25.48
C TYR A 61 -6.64 6.24 24.11
N ASP A 62 -5.77 6.24 23.09
CA ASP A 62 -6.18 6.65 21.75
C ASP A 62 -7.26 5.70 21.22
N LYS A 63 -8.46 6.24 20.96
CA LYS A 63 -9.55 5.47 20.36
C LYS A 63 -9.10 5.04 18.98
N THR A 64 -9.03 3.74 18.76
CA THR A 64 -8.92 3.15 17.43
C THR A 64 -10.13 3.59 16.62
N ALA A 65 -9.92 4.51 15.68
CA ALA A 65 -10.97 4.95 14.77
C ALA A 65 -11.30 3.78 13.83
N TYR A 66 -12.35 3.03 14.16
CA TYR A 66 -12.94 2.08 13.24
C TYR A 66 -13.96 2.81 12.38
N TYR A 67 -13.79 2.75 11.07
CA TYR A 67 -14.90 2.98 10.15
C TYR A 67 -15.30 1.62 9.59
N PHE A 68 -16.16 0.92 10.32
CA PHE A 68 -17.04 -0.06 9.72
C PHE A 68 -18.41 0.61 9.64
N PRO A 69 -18.91 0.96 8.45
CA PRO A 69 -20.32 1.26 8.35
C PRO A 69 -21.04 -0.06 8.66
N LEU A 70 -21.62 -0.16 9.85
CA LEU A 70 -22.59 -1.20 10.15
C LEU A 70 -23.91 -0.71 9.58
N LEU A 71 -24.56 -1.53 8.75
CA LEU A 71 -25.83 -1.16 8.15
C LEU A 71 -26.90 -1.08 9.26
N ASP A 72 -27.25 0.14 9.66
CA ASP A 72 -28.37 0.39 10.56
C ASP A 72 -29.69 0.31 9.77
N ARG A 73 -30.38 -0.82 9.90
CA ARG A 73 -31.70 -1.03 9.25
C ARG A 73 -32.79 -0.16 9.85
N GLY A 74 -32.60 0.41 11.05
CA GLY A 74 -33.60 1.23 11.73
C GLY A 74 -33.96 2.48 10.93
N GLN A 75 -32.95 3.13 10.34
CA GLN A 75 -33.17 4.39 9.63
C GLN A 75 -33.94 4.24 8.31
N HIS A 76 -33.80 3.12 7.59
CA HIS A 76 -34.50 2.91 6.32
C HIS A 76 -35.84 2.19 6.46
N ARG A 77 -36.07 1.44 7.54
CA ARG A 77 -37.35 0.74 7.75
C ARG A 77 -38.48 1.70 8.17
N ALA A 78 -38.16 2.71 8.99
CA ALA A 78 -39.15 3.67 9.50
C ALA A 78 -39.90 4.39 8.37
N TYR A 79 -39.21 4.86 7.32
CA TYR A 79 -39.86 5.70 6.30
C TYR A 79 -40.72 4.93 5.29
N ARG A 80 -40.50 3.62 5.07
CA ARG A 80 -41.28 2.83 4.10
C ARG A 80 -42.57 2.26 4.68
N GLU A 81 -42.64 2.04 5.99
CA GLU A 81 -43.80 1.39 6.63
C GLU A 81 -44.98 2.36 6.87
N TYR A 82 -44.72 3.66 7.02
CA TYR A 82 -45.75 4.68 7.31
C TYR A 82 -46.22 5.47 6.09
N SER A 83 -45.72 5.17 4.89
CA SER A 83 -45.87 6.07 3.75
C SER A 83 -47.30 6.21 3.20
N ASN A 84 -48.30 5.37 3.55
CA ASN A 84 -49.65 5.55 2.97
C ASN A 84 -50.83 4.70 3.52
N GLU A 85 -50.85 4.23 4.77
CA GLU A 85 -52.00 3.45 5.26
C GLU A 85 -52.41 3.86 6.68
N ASN A 86 -53.72 3.84 6.95
CA ASN A 86 -54.30 4.08 8.28
C ASN A 86 -53.67 3.16 9.33
N ILE A 87 -53.54 3.64 10.57
CA ILE A 87 -52.92 2.96 11.73
C ILE A 87 -53.39 1.50 11.94
N PHE A 88 -54.61 1.16 11.50
CA PHE A 88 -55.20 -0.16 11.64
C PHE A 88 -55.06 -1.08 10.40
N GLN A 89 -54.51 -0.59 9.29
CA GLN A 89 -54.26 -1.38 8.08
C GLN A 89 -52.75 -1.67 7.94
N PHE A 90 -52.24 -2.57 8.78
CA PHE A 90 -50.89 -3.09 8.61
C PHE A 90 -50.80 -3.84 7.27
N ARG A 91 -50.16 -3.20 6.29
CA ARG A 91 -49.83 -3.79 4.99
C ARG A 91 -49.08 -5.12 5.10
N ALA A 92 -48.40 -5.34 6.24
CA ALA A 92 -47.80 -6.62 6.61
C ALA A 92 -48.84 -7.77 6.68
N LEU A 93 -49.97 -7.57 7.36
CA LEU A 93 -51.04 -8.58 7.48
C LEU A 93 -51.76 -8.81 6.15
N LYS A 94 -52.01 -7.74 5.38
CA LYS A 94 -52.64 -7.84 4.04
C LYS A 94 -51.78 -8.63 3.05
N ARG A 95 -50.45 -8.57 3.21
CA ARG A 95 -49.50 -9.34 2.39
C ARG A 95 -49.51 -10.83 2.72
N TYR A 96 -49.84 -11.21 3.96
CA TYR A 96 -49.96 -12.62 4.37
C TYR A 96 -51.20 -13.30 3.78
N VAL A 97 -52.36 -12.63 3.85
CA VAL A 97 -53.63 -13.19 3.34
C VAL A 97 -53.59 -13.41 1.82
N LEU A 98 -52.87 -12.56 1.08
CA LEU A 98 -52.72 -12.69 -0.38
C LEU A 98 -51.64 -13.70 -0.81
N ASP A 99 -50.71 -14.11 0.07
CA ASP A 99 -49.58 -14.99 -0.28
C ASP A 99 -49.86 -16.48 -0.10
N GLU A 100 -50.97 -16.87 0.53
CA GLU A 100 -51.33 -18.29 0.74
C GLU A 100 -51.68 -19.03 -0.56
N HIS A 101 -51.97 -18.31 -1.65
CA HIS A 101 -52.47 -18.90 -2.90
C HIS A 101 -51.65 -18.61 -4.16
N SER A 102 -50.51 -17.92 -4.07
CA SER A 102 -49.70 -17.63 -5.26
C SER A 102 -48.48 -18.56 -5.39
N LEU A 103 -48.58 -19.54 -6.29
CA LEU A 103 -47.51 -20.44 -6.74
C LEU A 103 -46.51 -19.79 -7.74
N PHE A 104 -46.30 -18.48 -7.66
CA PHE A 104 -45.38 -17.79 -8.56
C PHE A 104 -44.06 -17.44 -7.88
N TRP A 105 -42.96 -17.77 -8.57
CA TRP A 105 -41.60 -17.45 -8.15
C TRP A 105 -41.43 -15.92 -8.08
N LYS A 106 -41.45 -15.35 -6.86
CA LYS A 106 -41.20 -13.92 -6.69
C LYS A 106 -39.73 -13.61 -6.94
N ALA A 107 -39.46 -12.69 -7.86
CA ALA A 107 -38.11 -12.20 -8.09
C ALA A 107 -37.53 -11.59 -6.80
N LYS A 108 -36.36 -12.08 -6.40
CA LYS A 108 -35.62 -11.54 -5.26
C LYS A 108 -35.32 -10.06 -5.53
N THR A 109 -35.69 -9.16 -4.62
CA THR A 109 -35.28 -7.75 -4.71
C THR A 109 -33.75 -7.68 -4.64
N LYS A 110 -33.11 -7.43 -5.78
CA LYS A 110 -31.67 -7.21 -5.90
C LYS A 110 -31.37 -5.75 -5.57
N GLU A 111 -31.60 -5.33 -4.33
CA GLU A 111 -30.98 -4.08 -3.88
C GLU A 111 -29.49 -4.36 -3.63
N LYS A 112 -28.64 -3.92 -4.56
CA LYS A 112 -27.19 -3.89 -4.38
C LYS A 112 -26.86 -2.57 -3.67
N PHE A 113 -26.58 -2.65 -2.37
CA PHE A 113 -25.94 -1.53 -1.67
C PHE A 113 -24.48 -1.50 -2.10
N SER A 114 -24.02 -0.37 -2.63
CA SER A 114 -22.69 -0.21 -3.24
C SER A 114 -21.54 -0.58 -2.30
N ASP A 115 -21.74 -0.44 -0.98
CA ASP A 115 -20.63 -0.46 -0.01
C ASP A 115 -20.55 -1.73 0.84
N TYR A 116 -21.40 -2.75 0.61
CA TYR A 116 -21.55 -3.89 1.52
C TYR A 116 -21.45 -5.25 0.83
N SER A 117 -20.38 -6.00 1.15
CA SER A 117 -20.08 -7.31 0.55
C SER A 117 -20.68 -8.52 1.28
N ASN A 118 -21.14 -8.37 2.53
CA ASN A 118 -21.67 -9.49 3.32
C ASN A 118 -23.13 -9.26 3.71
N TYR A 119 -24.04 -9.92 2.98
CA TYR A 119 -25.46 -9.95 3.29
C TYR A 119 -25.78 -11.12 4.24
N SER A 120 -26.28 -10.83 5.45
CA SER A 120 -26.89 -11.83 6.32
C SER A 120 -28.39 -11.55 6.48
N GLY A 121 -29.17 -11.96 5.47
CA GLY A 121 -30.62 -12.09 5.61
C GLY A 121 -31.00 -13.55 5.75
N ILE A 122 -31.66 -13.90 6.85
CA ILE A 122 -32.43 -15.15 6.98
C ILE A 122 -33.89 -14.75 6.74
N PRO A 123 -34.64 -15.43 5.86
CA PRO A 123 -36.07 -15.18 5.73
C PRO A 123 -36.77 -15.54 7.05
N LEU A 124 -37.62 -14.64 7.57
CA LEU A 124 -38.35 -14.80 8.85
C LEU A 124 -39.18 -16.09 8.92
N LYS A 125 -39.58 -16.64 7.75
CA LYS A 125 -40.33 -17.90 7.66
C LYS A 125 -39.55 -19.10 8.22
N LEU A 126 -38.22 -19.11 8.10
CA LEU A 126 -37.36 -20.21 8.59
C LEU A 126 -37.11 -20.19 10.11
N LEU A 127 -37.69 -19.25 10.85
CA LEU A 127 -37.58 -19.15 12.31
C LEU A 127 -38.75 -19.82 13.06
N PHE A 128 -39.81 -20.22 12.35
CA PHE A 128 -40.98 -20.82 12.98
C PHE A 128 -40.78 -22.31 13.24
N TRP A 129 -41.17 -22.78 14.43
CA TRP A 129 -40.99 -24.15 14.91
C TRP A 129 -41.63 -25.21 13.99
N LYS A 130 -42.75 -24.88 13.33
CA LYS A 130 -43.45 -25.75 12.39
C LYS A 130 -42.61 -26.08 11.16
N ASP A 131 -41.85 -25.12 10.65
CA ASP A 131 -41.03 -25.29 9.44
C ASP A 131 -39.69 -25.99 9.76
N VAL A 132 -39.19 -25.89 11.00
CA VAL A 132 -38.01 -26.62 11.48
C VAL A 132 -38.27 -28.13 11.57
N ILE A 133 -39.49 -28.53 11.96
CA ILE A 133 -39.89 -29.93 12.04
C ILE A 133 -40.03 -30.54 10.64
N ASN A 134 -40.61 -29.80 9.70
CA ASN A 134 -40.88 -30.31 8.36
C ASN A 134 -39.64 -30.33 7.45
N TYR A 135 -38.64 -29.49 7.71
CA TYR A 135 -37.44 -29.36 6.88
C TYR A 135 -36.17 -29.24 7.74
N PRO A 136 -35.66 -30.35 8.30
CA PRO A 136 -34.53 -30.34 9.24
C PRO A 136 -33.22 -29.87 8.61
N GLU A 137 -33.02 -30.07 7.30
CA GLU A 137 -31.85 -29.55 6.56
C GLU A 137 -31.76 -28.02 6.58
N SER A 138 -32.88 -27.31 6.61
CA SER A 138 -32.91 -25.83 6.72
C SER A 138 -32.33 -25.35 8.04
N PHE A 139 -32.61 -26.07 9.13
CA PHE A 139 -32.09 -25.74 10.45
C PHE A 139 -30.57 -25.88 10.49
N TRP A 140 -30.04 -27.01 10.01
CA TRP A 140 -28.58 -27.22 9.92
C TRP A 140 -27.90 -26.22 8.99
N TYR A 141 -28.57 -25.81 7.92
CA TYR A 141 -28.09 -24.73 7.04
C TYR A 141 -28.04 -23.35 7.74
N VAL A 142 -29.03 -23.03 8.58
CA VAL A 142 -29.04 -21.80 9.40
C VAL A 142 -27.95 -21.84 10.47
N VAL A 143 -27.84 -22.94 11.22
CA VAL A 143 -26.84 -23.12 12.29
C VAL A 143 -25.43 -23.06 11.71
N SER A 144 -25.16 -23.75 10.60
CA SER A 144 -23.85 -23.72 9.95
C SER A 144 -23.49 -22.33 9.43
N ARG A 145 -24.47 -21.55 8.90
CA ARG A 145 -24.26 -20.16 8.49
C ARG A 145 -23.94 -19.25 9.68
N ILE A 146 -24.68 -19.37 10.78
CA ILE A 146 -24.41 -18.63 12.03
C ILE A 146 -23.02 -18.98 12.58
N ASN A 147 -22.66 -20.27 12.57
CA ASN A 147 -21.36 -20.75 13.02
C ASN A 147 -20.23 -20.23 12.11
N LYS A 148 -20.44 -20.20 10.80
CA LYS A 148 -19.48 -19.63 9.82
C LYS A 148 -19.29 -18.11 9.98
N VAL A 149 -20.36 -17.39 10.34
CA VAL A 149 -20.28 -15.96 10.68
C VAL A 149 -19.53 -15.74 12.00
N ARG A 150 -19.82 -16.52 13.05
CA ARG A 150 -19.09 -16.44 14.34
C ARG A 150 -17.62 -16.86 14.23
N ARG A 151 -17.29 -17.83 13.38
CA ARG A 151 -15.92 -18.34 13.18
C ARG A 151 -15.07 -17.45 12.27
N LYS A 152 -15.59 -16.34 11.72
CA LYS A 152 -14.73 -15.35 11.06
C LYS A 152 -13.76 -14.77 12.09
N LYS A 153 -12.50 -15.23 12.07
CA LYS A 153 -11.41 -14.62 12.84
C LYS A 153 -11.30 -13.14 12.43
N VAL A 154 -11.72 -12.25 13.33
CA VAL A 154 -11.53 -10.81 13.18
C VAL A 154 -10.07 -10.53 13.53
N TYR A 155 -9.25 -10.34 12.52
CA TYR A 155 -7.85 -9.95 12.72
C TYR A 155 -7.80 -8.51 13.18
N PHE A 156 -7.46 -8.31 14.45
CA PHE A 156 -7.28 -7.00 15.05
C PHE A 156 -5.83 -6.54 14.90
N THR A 157 -5.58 -5.54 14.07
CA THR A 157 -4.28 -4.86 14.06
C THR A 157 -4.32 -3.68 15.02
N LYS A 158 -3.54 -3.73 16.11
CA LYS A 158 -3.41 -2.67 17.15
C LYS A 158 -2.78 -1.35 16.65
N CYS A 159 -2.82 -1.08 15.34
CA CYS A 159 -2.22 0.12 14.78
C CYS A 159 -3.19 1.30 14.95
N SER A 160 -2.91 2.17 15.92
CA SER A 160 -3.69 3.40 16.23
C SER A 160 -3.98 4.25 14.98
N ASN A 161 -3.04 4.32 14.03
CA ASN A 161 -3.27 4.92 12.72
C ASN A 161 -2.51 4.19 11.60
N ARG A 162 -3.25 3.47 10.75
CA ARG A 162 -2.68 2.68 9.65
C ARG A 162 -2.00 3.53 8.57
N THR A 163 -2.43 4.77 8.37
CA THR A 163 -1.82 5.65 7.34
C THR A 163 -0.42 6.13 7.73
N LEU A 164 -0.08 6.04 9.02
CA LEU A 164 1.21 6.41 9.58
C LEU A 164 2.13 5.19 9.86
N THR A 165 1.65 3.97 9.65
CA THR A 165 2.44 2.75 9.87
C THR A 165 3.18 2.32 8.61
N THR A 166 4.42 1.88 8.80
CA THR A 166 5.33 1.41 7.75
C THR A 166 5.85 0.02 8.09
N ALA A 167 6.02 -0.86 7.11
CA ALA A 167 6.43 -2.26 7.31
C ALA A 167 7.91 -2.46 7.71
N GLY A 168 8.67 -1.36 7.90
CA GLY A 168 10.11 -1.37 8.12
C GLY A 168 10.91 -1.11 6.85
N TRP A 169 12.23 -1.11 6.95
CA TRP A 169 13.13 -0.75 5.84
C TRP A 169 13.23 -1.82 4.74
N THR A 170 12.94 -3.08 5.06
CA THR A 170 13.02 -4.24 4.15
C THR A 170 11.76 -4.47 3.31
N PHE A 171 10.66 -3.77 3.60
CA PHE A 171 9.42 -3.84 2.83
C PHE A 171 8.86 -5.27 2.63
N ILE A 172 8.88 -6.09 3.67
CA ILE A 172 8.42 -7.49 3.60
C ILE A 172 6.92 -7.60 3.30
N THR A 173 6.58 -8.39 2.26
CA THR A 173 5.20 -8.76 1.93
C THR A 173 4.71 -9.89 2.86
N PRO A 174 3.43 -9.91 3.30
CA PRO A 174 2.29 -9.09 2.84
C PRO A 174 2.08 -7.76 3.60
N PHE A 175 2.95 -7.41 4.56
CA PHE A 175 2.75 -6.24 5.42
C PHE A 175 2.91 -4.91 4.67
N SER A 176 3.82 -4.87 3.71
CA SER A 176 4.07 -3.72 2.85
C SER A 176 3.09 -3.60 1.68
N SER A 177 2.63 -4.71 1.10
CA SER A 177 1.77 -4.70 -0.09
C SER A 177 0.28 -4.56 0.22
N ASN A 178 -0.20 -5.07 1.36
CA ASN A 178 -1.64 -5.07 1.64
C ASN A 178 -2.07 -3.85 2.47
N ILE A 179 -3.05 -3.10 1.94
CA ILE A 179 -3.67 -1.91 2.57
C ILE A 179 -4.28 -2.24 3.95
N LYS A 180 -4.55 -3.51 4.25
CA LYS A 180 -5.03 -3.97 5.56
C LYS A 180 -4.02 -3.75 6.69
N TYR A 181 -2.71 -3.83 6.40
CA TYR A 181 -1.65 -3.70 7.40
C TYR A 181 -1.02 -2.31 7.41
N THR A 182 -0.79 -1.73 6.24
CA THR A 182 -0.23 -0.38 6.06
C THR A 182 -1.15 0.42 5.16
N GLY A 183 -1.67 1.54 5.65
CA GLY A 183 -2.65 2.37 4.94
C GLY A 183 -1.99 3.18 3.83
N ILE A 184 -2.82 3.88 3.06
CA ILE A 184 -2.34 4.82 2.04
C ILE A 184 -1.72 6.03 2.76
N GLY A 185 -0.54 6.47 2.31
CA GLY A 185 0.18 7.58 2.93
C GLY A 185 1.64 7.28 3.23
N ALA A 186 2.00 6.98 4.48
CA ALA A 186 3.40 6.90 4.91
C ALA A 186 4.19 5.82 4.15
N GLN A 187 3.58 4.66 3.91
CA GLN A 187 4.19 3.57 3.17
C GLN A 187 4.41 3.93 1.68
N ASP A 188 3.50 4.69 1.07
CA ASP A 188 3.58 5.10 -0.33
C ASP A 188 4.62 6.22 -0.51
N LEU A 189 4.70 7.16 0.43
CA LEU A 189 5.75 8.18 0.45
C LEU A 189 7.15 7.57 0.60
N LEU A 190 7.30 6.48 1.38
CA LEU A 190 8.56 5.75 1.48
C LEU A 190 8.94 5.10 0.15
N LEU A 191 7.96 4.46 -0.51
CA LEU A 191 8.16 3.84 -1.83
C LEU A 191 8.67 4.85 -2.85
N VAL A 192 7.96 5.97 -2.97
CA VAL A 192 8.30 7.05 -3.89
C VAL A 192 9.66 7.67 -3.52
N GLY A 193 9.94 7.85 -2.23
CA GLY A 193 11.22 8.37 -1.75
C GLY A 193 12.41 7.49 -2.15
N VAL A 194 12.27 6.16 -2.03
CA VAL A 194 13.31 5.21 -2.45
C VAL A 194 13.50 5.23 -3.97
N VAL A 195 12.42 5.35 -4.75
CA VAL A 195 12.51 5.48 -6.21
C VAL A 195 13.26 6.75 -6.62
N PHE A 196 13.01 7.89 -5.97
CA PHE A 196 13.77 9.12 -6.22
C PHE A 196 15.27 8.96 -5.91
N VAL A 197 15.62 8.32 -4.78
CA VAL A 197 17.03 7.99 -4.49
C VAL A 197 17.61 7.05 -5.55
N GLY A 198 16.83 6.08 -6.02
CA GLY A 198 17.22 5.18 -7.11
C GLY A 198 17.63 5.97 -8.35
N ILE A 199 16.75 6.86 -8.84
CA ILE A 199 17.01 7.70 -10.03
C ILE A 199 18.23 8.60 -9.84
N SER A 200 18.34 9.25 -8.68
CA SER A 200 19.52 10.07 -8.30
C SER A 200 20.82 9.24 -8.35
N SER A 201 20.81 8.05 -7.76
CA SER A 201 21.99 7.18 -7.73
C SER A 201 22.36 6.66 -9.13
N THR A 202 21.37 6.31 -9.97
CA THR A 202 21.57 5.85 -11.35
C THR A 202 22.19 6.92 -12.22
N THR A 203 21.67 8.14 -12.14
CA THR A 203 22.21 9.28 -12.86
C THR A 203 23.63 9.65 -12.40
N GLY A 204 23.89 9.63 -11.08
CA GLY A 204 25.22 9.86 -10.52
C GLY A 204 26.28 8.85 -10.96
N PHE A 205 26.03 7.54 -10.78
CA PHE A 205 27.05 6.54 -11.11
C PHE A 205 27.28 6.42 -12.62
N THR A 206 26.25 6.59 -13.45
CA THR A 206 26.40 6.53 -14.91
C THR A 206 27.30 7.65 -15.42
N ASN A 207 27.11 8.87 -14.92
CA ASN A 207 27.98 10.01 -15.23
C ASN A 207 29.43 9.71 -14.85
N LEU A 208 29.67 9.26 -13.62
CA LEU A 208 31.02 8.98 -13.10
C LEU A 208 31.71 7.78 -13.77
N LEU A 209 30.96 6.80 -14.28
CA LEU A 209 31.54 5.75 -15.12
C LEU A 209 31.94 6.28 -16.50
N ILE A 210 31.16 7.19 -17.07
CA ILE A 210 31.46 7.82 -18.36
C ILE A 210 32.64 8.79 -18.25
N THR A 211 32.76 9.55 -17.15
CA THR A 211 33.90 10.44 -16.92
C THR A 211 35.22 9.69 -17.00
N ARG A 212 35.30 8.54 -16.32
CA ARG A 212 36.48 7.67 -16.38
C ARG A 212 36.73 7.06 -17.74
N ARG A 213 35.68 6.82 -18.54
CA ARG A 213 35.82 6.25 -19.88
C ARG A 213 36.29 7.30 -20.91
N THR A 214 35.91 8.56 -20.75
CA THR A 214 36.03 9.60 -21.77
C THR A 214 37.07 10.67 -21.45
N LEU A 215 37.12 11.16 -20.22
CA LEU A 215 37.96 12.30 -19.82
C LEU A 215 39.27 11.89 -19.14
N CYS A 216 39.64 10.63 -19.27
CA CYS A 216 40.86 10.11 -18.67
C CYS A 216 42.10 10.62 -19.39
N MET A 217 43.09 11.13 -18.64
CA MET A 217 44.33 11.63 -19.24
C MET A 217 45.01 10.57 -20.13
N PRO A 218 45.57 10.97 -21.28
CA PRO A 218 46.25 10.05 -22.18
C PRO A 218 47.39 9.35 -21.43
N GLY A 219 47.45 8.02 -21.54
CA GLY A 219 48.41 7.19 -20.81
C GLY A 219 47.86 6.50 -19.54
N MET A 220 46.80 7.01 -18.91
CA MET A 220 46.20 6.40 -17.70
C MET A 220 45.05 5.43 -18.02
N ARG A 221 44.45 5.53 -19.20
CA ARG A 221 43.27 4.75 -19.61
C ARG A 221 43.39 3.23 -19.40
N HIS A 222 44.56 2.65 -19.67
CA HIS A 222 44.81 1.20 -19.58
C HIS A 222 45.61 0.79 -18.33
N ARG A 223 46.16 1.74 -17.56
CA ARG A 223 47.05 1.47 -16.43
C ARG A 223 46.30 1.62 -15.10
N ARG A 224 45.56 0.57 -14.70
CA ARG A 224 44.79 0.56 -13.43
C ARG A 224 45.65 0.73 -12.18
N VAL A 225 46.94 0.38 -12.23
CA VAL A 225 47.89 0.49 -11.11
C VAL A 225 48.17 1.94 -10.73
N LEU A 226 47.97 2.91 -11.64
CA LEU A 226 48.19 4.33 -11.38
C LEU A 226 47.05 4.99 -10.61
N LEU A 227 45.90 4.32 -10.48
CA LEU A 227 44.74 4.87 -9.77
C LEU A 227 44.85 4.59 -8.26
N PRO A 228 44.55 5.58 -7.39
CA PRO A 228 44.49 5.35 -5.96
C PRO A 228 43.46 4.27 -5.60
N PHE A 229 43.76 3.42 -4.61
CA PHE A 229 42.91 2.31 -4.18
C PHE A 229 41.45 2.74 -3.92
N VAL A 230 41.25 3.91 -3.32
CA VAL A 230 39.92 4.48 -3.05
C VAL A 230 39.08 4.62 -4.32
N THR A 231 39.66 5.11 -5.42
CA THR A 231 38.94 5.28 -6.69
C THR A 231 38.58 3.95 -7.33
N ILE A 232 39.46 2.96 -7.24
CA ILE A 232 39.21 1.61 -7.75
C ILE A 232 38.04 0.99 -6.98
N GLY A 233 38.01 1.16 -5.65
CA GLY A 233 36.90 0.74 -4.79
C GLY A 233 35.58 1.40 -5.18
N ILE A 234 35.58 2.72 -5.42
CA ILE A 234 34.38 3.45 -5.85
C ILE A 234 33.89 2.96 -7.23
N PHE A 235 34.79 2.74 -8.19
CA PHE A 235 34.41 2.20 -9.51
C PHE A 235 33.86 0.78 -9.44
N PHE A 236 34.39 -0.06 -8.55
CA PHE A 236 33.83 -1.39 -8.32
C PHE A 236 32.42 -1.29 -7.73
N ALA A 237 32.23 -0.43 -6.73
CA ALA A 237 30.93 -0.18 -6.13
C ALA A 237 29.89 0.34 -7.16
N PHE A 238 30.27 1.26 -8.06
CA PHE A 238 29.38 1.73 -9.12
C PHE A 238 28.92 0.63 -10.08
N ARG A 239 29.79 -0.32 -10.41
CA ARG A 239 29.41 -1.46 -11.24
C ARG A 239 28.40 -2.36 -10.53
N MET A 240 28.56 -2.58 -9.23
CA MET A 240 27.59 -3.34 -8.44
C MET A 240 26.27 -2.58 -8.31
N LEU A 241 26.32 -1.27 -8.10
CA LEU A 241 25.13 -0.41 -8.02
C LEU A 241 24.34 -0.41 -9.34
N ALA A 242 25.02 -0.49 -10.48
CA ALA A 242 24.38 -0.59 -11.80
C ALA A 242 23.55 -1.85 -11.97
N ILE A 243 23.94 -2.95 -11.32
CA ILE A 243 23.20 -4.23 -11.37
C ILE A 243 22.05 -4.22 -10.35
N ILE A 244 22.25 -3.63 -9.18
CA ILE A 244 21.28 -3.67 -8.07
C ILE A 244 20.14 -2.66 -8.25
N THR A 245 20.44 -1.46 -8.73
CA THR A 245 19.45 -0.35 -8.79
C THR A 245 18.21 -0.66 -9.65
N PRO A 246 18.31 -1.31 -10.83
CA PRO A 246 17.12 -1.64 -11.63
C PRO A 246 16.23 -2.68 -10.94
N VAL A 247 16.83 -3.68 -10.28
CA VAL A 247 16.11 -4.73 -9.56
C VAL A 247 15.33 -4.13 -8.40
N LEU A 248 15.96 -3.25 -7.62
CA LEU A 248 15.31 -2.56 -6.51
C LEU A 248 14.19 -1.64 -7.03
N GLY A 249 14.44 -0.89 -8.11
CA GLY A 249 13.43 -0.03 -8.74
C GLY A 249 12.20 -0.81 -9.20
N ALA A 250 12.40 -1.94 -9.88
CA ALA A 250 11.32 -2.82 -10.32
C ALA A 250 10.51 -3.36 -9.14
N ALA A 251 11.17 -3.81 -8.06
CA ALA A 251 10.50 -4.29 -6.85
C ALA A 251 9.65 -3.20 -6.17
N MET A 252 10.15 -1.95 -6.09
CA MET A 252 9.39 -0.84 -5.52
C MET A 252 8.18 -0.47 -6.38
N ILE A 253 8.32 -0.47 -7.71
CA ILE A 253 7.21 -0.21 -8.65
C ILE A 253 6.17 -1.33 -8.53
N MET A 254 6.59 -2.60 -8.57
CA MET A 254 5.70 -3.75 -8.39
C MET A 254 4.93 -3.65 -7.07
N MET A 255 5.60 -3.29 -5.97
CA MET A 255 4.92 -3.14 -4.69
C MET A 255 3.94 -1.95 -4.66
N ALA A 256 4.23 -0.85 -5.36
CA ALA A 256 3.28 0.24 -5.54
C ALA A 256 2.07 -0.20 -6.37
N LEU A 257 2.29 -1.02 -7.40
CA LEU A 257 1.21 -1.60 -8.22
C LEU A 257 0.32 -2.52 -7.38
N ASP A 258 0.91 -3.43 -6.60
CA ASP A 258 0.16 -4.36 -5.74
C ASP A 258 -0.70 -3.59 -4.72
N ARG A 259 -0.18 -2.49 -4.17
CA ARG A 259 -0.91 -1.65 -3.22
C ARG A 259 -2.11 -0.95 -3.83
N HIS A 260 -1.97 -0.36 -5.02
CA HIS A 260 -3.01 0.49 -5.60
C HIS A 260 -3.94 -0.22 -6.57
N TRP A 261 -3.45 -1.25 -7.27
CA TRP A 261 -4.18 -1.97 -8.32
C TRP A 261 -4.44 -3.45 -8.02
N GLN A 262 -4.01 -3.96 -6.85
CA GLN A 262 -4.27 -5.34 -6.43
C GLN A 262 -3.88 -6.37 -7.51
N THR A 263 -2.68 -6.21 -8.06
CA THR A 263 -2.15 -7.05 -9.15
C THR A 263 -1.79 -8.48 -8.73
N THR A 264 -1.87 -8.81 -7.43
CA THR A 264 -1.63 -10.15 -6.84
C THR A 264 -2.86 -10.73 -6.18
#